data_AF-A0N062-F1
#
_entry.id   AF-A0N062-F1
#
_cell.length_a   1.000
_cell.length_b   1.000
_cell.length_c   1.000
_cell.angle_alpha   90.00
_cell.angle_beta   90.00
_cell.angle_gamma   90.00
#
_symmetry.space_group_name_H-M   'P 1'
#
loop_
_entity.id
_entity.type
_entity.pdbx_description
1 polymer ?
#
loop_
_entity_poly.entity_id
_entity_poly.type
_entity_poly.pdbx_seq_one_letter_code
_entity_poly.pdbx_strand_id
1 'polypeptide(L)'
;DLDVAEDIMNAGCITGQRINGLVDGISGNWYCKFDTFTPAVERGLPVTRVISRMTLQQILARAVGEDTIMNESNVVDFEDDGEKVSVVLENGQRFTGDLLVGADGIRSKVRTNLFGPSEVTYSGYTCYTGIADFVPADIDTVGYRVFLGHKQYFVSSDVGGGKMRWYAFYNEPAGGVDAPNGKKERLLKIFGGWCDNVIDLLVATDEDAILRRDIYDRPPTFSWGRGHVTLLGDSVHAMQPNLGQGGCMAIEDSYQLALELDKACSRSAESGSPVDIISSLRSYESARKLRVGVIHGLARMAAIMASTYKAYLGVGLGPLSFLTQYRIPHPGRV
;
A
#
# COMPACT_ATOMS: atom_id res chain seq x y z
N ASP A 1 8.22 -22.02 1.68
CA ASP A 1 7.38 -22.93 0.89
C ASP A 1 7.47 -22.51 -0.57
N LEU A 2 8.00 -23.38 -1.44
CA LEU A 2 8.23 -23.06 -2.85
C LEU A 2 6.91 -23.12 -3.65
N ASP A 3 6.02 -24.04 -3.31
CA ASP A 3 4.76 -24.24 -4.03
C ASP A 3 3.85 -23.03 -3.83
N VAL A 4 3.79 -22.50 -2.60
CA VAL A 4 3.05 -21.27 -2.29
C VAL A 4 3.60 -20.06 -3.05
N ALA A 5 4.93 -19.97 -3.17
CA ALA A 5 5.56 -18.90 -3.94
C ALA A 5 5.22 -19.03 -5.43
N GLU A 6 5.24 -20.25 -5.97
CA GLU A 6 4.86 -20.54 -7.35
C GLU A 6 3.40 -20.19 -7.63
N ASP A 7 2.47 -20.53 -6.73
CA ASP A 7 1.05 -20.15 -6.83
C ASP A 7 0.85 -18.63 -6.89
N ILE A 8 1.56 -17.89 -6.02
CA ILE A 8 1.53 -16.42 -6.02
C ILE A 8 2.07 -15.88 -7.35
N MET A 9 3.16 -16.45 -7.84
CA MET A 9 3.78 -16.02 -9.09
C MET A 9 2.86 -16.31 -10.29
N ASN A 10 2.23 -17.48 -10.34
CA ASN A 10 1.31 -17.88 -11.39
C ASN A 10 0.02 -17.04 -11.40
N ALA A 11 -0.49 -16.67 -10.23
CA ALA A 11 -1.65 -15.80 -10.10
C ALA A 11 -1.35 -14.31 -10.42
N GLY A 12 -0.08 -13.89 -10.35
CA GLY A 12 0.34 -12.52 -10.58
C GLY A 12 0.48 -12.14 -12.06
N CYS A 13 -0.10 -11.01 -12.46
CA CYS A 13 0.08 -10.43 -13.79
C CYS A 13 1.44 -9.74 -13.90
N ILE A 14 2.22 -10.09 -14.93
CA ILE A 14 3.54 -9.50 -15.16
C ILE A 14 3.40 -8.13 -15.82
N THR A 15 3.84 -7.09 -15.12
CA THR A 15 3.84 -5.71 -15.61
C THR A 15 5.24 -5.10 -15.67
N GLY A 16 6.21 -5.66 -14.93
CA GLY A 16 7.56 -5.12 -14.80
C GLY A 16 8.39 -5.13 -16.08
N GLN A 17 8.00 -5.90 -17.09
CA GLN A 17 8.64 -5.95 -18.42
C GLN A 17 8.02 -4.99 -19.45
N ARG A 18 6.94 -4.30 -19.09
CA ARG A 18 6.23 -3.34 -19.93
C ARG A 18 6.59 -1.91 -19.54
N ILE A 19 6.18 -0.94 -20.35
CA ILE A 19 6.38 0.48 -20.04
C ILE A 19 5.56 0.83 -18.80
N ASN A 20 6.24 1.48 -17.86
CA ASN A 20 5.70 1.96 -16.60
C ASN A 20 6.12 3.41 -16.44
N GLY A 21 5.32 4.31 -15.86
CA GLY A 21 5.76 5.70 -15.78
C GLY A 21 4.74 6.76 -15.44
N LEU A 22 5.19 8.00 -15.60
CA LEU A 22 4.43 9.22 -15.37
C LEU A 22 3.98 9.80 -16.70
N VAL A 23 2.71 10.19 -16.77
CA VAL A 23 2.08 10.81 -17.94
C VAL A 23 1.32 12.08 -17.54
N ASP A 24 1.11 12.98 -18.49
CA ASP A 24 0.23 14.13 -18.32
C ASP A 24 -1.22 13.69 -18.23
N GLY A 25 -1.95 14.14 -17.21
CA GLY A 25 -3.35 13.78 -17.04
C GLY A 25 -4.26 14.29 -18.16
N ILE A 26 -3.95 15.47 -18.71
CA ILE A 26 -4.76 16.10 -19.76
C ILE A 26 -4.43 15.52 -21.13
N SER A 27 -3.17 15.51 -21.53
CA SER A 27 -2.75 15.11 -22.88
C SER A 27 -2.40 13.63 -23.02
N GLY A 28 -2.23 12.89 -21.92
CA GLY A 28 -1.79 11.49 -21.95
C GLY A 28 -0.32 11.27 -22.36
N ASN A 29 0.44 12.35 -22.60
CA ASN A 29 1.82 12.28 -23.05
C ASN A 29 2.75 11.81 -21.92
N TRP A 30 3.71 10.93 -22.24
CA TRP A 30 4.74 10.49 -21.30
C TRP A 30 5.66 11.64 -20.86
N TYR A 31 5.92 11.70 -19.56
CA TYR A 31 6.97 12.52 -18.97
C TYR A 31 8.22 11.70 -18.68
N CYS A 32 8.01 10.57 -18.02
CA CYS A 32 9.07 9.71 -17.54
C CYS A 32 8.60 8.27 -17.69
N LYS A 33 9.48 7.43 -18.22
CA LYS A 33 9.29 5.98 -18.25
C LYS A 33 10.27 5.38 -17.26
N PHE A 34 9.77 4.51 -16.41
CA PHE A 34 10.55 3.78 -15.43
C PHE A 34 11.03 2.48 -16.04
N ASP A 35 12.32 2.23 -15.93
CA ASP A 35 12.88 0.91 -16.16
C ASP A 35 12.72 0.05 -14.91
N THR A 36 11.69 -0.78 -14.91
CA THR A 36 11.42 -1.77 -13.84
C THR A 36 11.98 -3.15 -14.17
N PHE A 37 12.51 -3.35 -15.38
CA PHE A 37 12.95 -4.64 -15.88
C PHE A 37 14.43 -4.86 -15.59
N THR A 38 15.29 -3.94 -16.05
CA THR A 38 16.75 -4.10 -15.98
C THR A 38 17.25 -4.31 -14.55
N PRO A 39 16.81 -3.53 -13.53
CA PRO A 39 17.27 -3.72 -12.15
C PRO A 39 16.89 -5.08 -11.56
N ALA A 40 15.77 -5.67 -12.00
CA ALA A 40 15.35 -7.00 -11.56
C ALA A 40 16.24 -8.08 -12.18
N VAL A 41 16.44 -8.02 -13.50
CA VAL A 41 17.24 -8.99 -14.25
C VAL A 41 18.71 -8.97 -13.83
N GLU A 42 19.32 -7.80 -13.67
CA GLU A 42 20.72 -7.66 -13.22
C GLU A 42 20.95 -8.29 -11.84
N ARG A 43 19.91 -8.38 -11.01
CA ARG A 43 19.97 -8.98 -9.67
C ARG A 43 19.50 -10.43 -9.63
N GLY A 44 19.17 -11.01 -10.79
CA GLY A 44 18.59 -12.36 -10.87
C GLY A 44 17.22 -12.46 -10.18
N LEU A 45 16.49 -11.36 -10.06
CA LEU A 45 15.18 -11.31 -9.40
C LEU A 45 14.04 -11.41 -10.42
N PRO A 46 12.89 -11.98 -10.03
CA PRO A 46 11.70 -11.93 -10.86
C PRO A 46 11.26 -10.48 -11.13
N VAL A 47 10.71 -10.26 -12.33
CA VAL A 47 10.12 -8.98 -12.71
C VAL A 47 8.86 -8.67 -11.90
N THR A 48 8.58 -7.39 -11.71
CA THR A 48 7.42 -6.91 -10.94
C THR A 48 6.11 -7.51 -11.46
N ARG A 49 5.28 -7.98 -10.53
CA ARG A 49 3.94 -8.51 -10.78
C ARG A 49 2.90 -7.76 -9.97
N VAL A 50 1.69 -7.73 -10.51
CA VAL A 50 0.50 -7.22 -9.82
C VAL A 50 -0.43 -8.39 -9.54
N ILE A 51 -0.86 -8.53 -8.29
CA ILE A 51 -1.76 -9.59 -7.85
C ILE A 51 -2.95 -8.98 -7.09
N SER A 52 -4.12 -9.59 -7.25
CA SER A 52 -5.29 -9.26 -6.44
C SER A 52 -5.01 -9.52 -4.97
N ARG A 53 -5.30 -8.54 -4.11
CA ARG A 53 -5.18 -8.68 -2.65
C ARG A 53 -5.96 -9.89 -2.14
N MET A 54 -7.17 -10.12 -2.68
CA MET A 54 -8.01 -11.25 -2.26
C MET A 54 -7.36 -12.59 -2.61
N THR A 55 -6.84 -12.71 -3.84
CA THR A 55 -6.14 -13.91 -4.30
C THR A 55 -4.88 -14.18 -3.49
N LEU A 56 -4.05 -13.15 -3.26
CA LEU A 56 -2.85 -13.28 -2.41
C LEU A 56 -3.22 -13.73 -0.99
N GLN A 57 -4.24 -13.13 -0.37
CA GLN A 57 -4.68 -13.52 0.96
C GLN A 57 -5.21 -14.95 1.01
N GLN A 58 -5.95 -15.39 -0.01
CA GLN A 58 -6.47 -16.76 -0.09
C GLN A 58 -5.34 -17.79 -0.22
N ILE A 59 -4.34 -17.54 -1.08
CA ILE A 59 -3.19 -18.43 -1.24
C ILE A 59 -2.43 -18.55 0.09
N LEU A 60 -2.15 -17.43 0.75
CA LEU A 60 -1.44 -17.42 2.03
C LEU A 60 -2.25 -18.07 3.16
N ALA A 61 -3.57 -17.84 3.23
CA ALA A 61 -4.43 -18.45 4.24
C ALA A 61 -4.49 -19.97 4.10
N ARG A 62 -4.58 -20.48 2.87
CA ARG A 62 -4.54 -21.93 2.60
C ARG A 62 -3.20 -22.54 2.99
N ALA A 63 -2.10 -21.85 2.73
CA ALA A 63 -0.76 -22.29 3.08
C ALA A 63 -0.54 -22.42 4.61
N VAL A 64 -1.09 -21.47 5.38
CA VAL A 64 -1.01 -21.50 6.86
C VAL A 64 -1.99 -22.52 7.48
N GLY A 65 -3.04 -22.88 6.75
CA GLY A 65 -4.08 -23.82 7.18
C GLY A 65 -5.22 -23.13 7.93
N GLU A 66 -6.45 -23.58 7.65
CA GLU A 66 -7.67 -22.99 8.22
C GLU A 66 -7.76 -23.16 9.74
N ASP A 67 -7.20 -24.24 10.29
CA ASP A 67 -7.19 -24.51 11.74
C ASP A 67 -6.37 -23.49 12.55
N THR A 68 -5.44 -22.79 11.90
CA THR A 68 -4.62 -21.73 12.51
C THR A 68 -5.36 -20.37 12.51
N ILE A 69 -6.42 -20.23 11.70
CA ILE A 69 -7.08 -18.95 11.45
C ILE A 69 -8.46 -18.93 12.12
N MET A 70 -8.57 -18.11 13.17
CA MET A 70 -9.84 -17.87 13.85
C MET A 70 -10.45 -16.54 13.38
N ASN A 71 -11.52 -16.62 12.59
CA ASN A 71 -12.31 -15.43 12.22
C ASN A 71 -13.18 -14.97 13.41
N GLU A 72 -13.81 -13.79 13.27
CA GLU A 72 -14.70 -13.21 14.29
C GLU A 72 -14.04 -13.04 15.67
N SER A 73 -12.71 -13.01 15.70
CA SER A 73 -11.89 -13.01 16.92
C SER A 73 -11.24 -11.64 17.10
N ASN A 74 -12.04 -10.66 17.51
CA ASN A 74 -11.60 -9.28 17.71
C ASN A 74 -10.78 -9.15 19.01
N VAL A 75 -9.47 -8.94 18.91
CA VAL A 75 -8.62 -8.64 20.07
C VAL A 75 -8.92 -7.22 20.58
N VAL A 76 -9.33 -7.11 21.85
CA VAL A 76 -9.63 -5.83 22.50
C VAL A 76 -8.60 -5.44 23.55
N ASP A 77 -7.94 -6.43 24.16
CA ASP A 77 -6.89 -6.20 25.15
C ASP A 77 -5.82 -7.30 25.17
N PHE A 78 -4.71 -7.06 25.87
CA PHE A 78 -3.72 -8.07 26.19
C PHE A 78 -3.00 -7.77 27.51
N GLU A 79 -2.48 -8.82 28.15
CA GLU A 79 -1.67 -8.75 29.36
C GLU A 79 -0.35 -9.47 29.12
N ASP A 80 0.78 -8.80 29.37
CA ASP A 80 2.13 -9.35 29.32
C ASP A 80 2.63 -9.49 30.77
N ASP A 81 2.76 -10.73 31.25
CA ASP A 81 3.16 -11.03 32.63
C ASP A 81 4.69 -11.15 32.80
N GLY A 82 5.45 -10.95 31.72
CA GLY A 82 6.90 -11.07 31.69
C GLY A 82 7.42 -12.46 31.31
N GLU A 83 6.55 -13.46 31.18
CA GLU A 83 6.87 -14.78 30.64
C GLU A 83 6.01 -15.11 29.41
N LYS A 84 4.73 -14.72 29.44
CA LYS A 84 3.73 -14.98 28.40
C LYS A 84 2.83 -13.78 28.18
N VAL A 85 2.14 -13.79 27.03
CA VAL A 85 1.13 -12.80 26.67
C VAL A 85 -0.23 -13.48 26.58
N SER A 86 -1.22 -12.92 27.27
CA SER A 86 -2.61 -13.33 27.19
C SER A 86 -3.45 -12.27 26.47
N VAL A 87 -3.97 -12.59 25.29
CA VAL A 87 -4.92 -11.72 24.57
C VAL A 87 -6.35 -11.93 25.09
N VAL A 88 -7.12 -10.85 25.10
CA VAL A 88 -8.55 -10.83 25.46
C VAL A 88 -9.34 -10.47 24.21
N LEU A 89 -10.27 -11.34 23.83
CA LEU A 89 -11.21 -11.09 22.75
C LEU A 89 -12.42 -10.29 23.23
N GLU A 90 -13.11 -9.65 22.30
CA GLU A 90 -14.33 -8.87 22.56
C GLU A 90 -15.43 -9.68 23.25
N ASN A 91 -15.50 -10.99 22.98
CA ASN A 91 -16.44 -11.91 23.62
C ASN A 91 -15.98 -12.41 25.02
N GLY A 92 -14.85 -11.92 25.53
CA GLY A 92 -14.27 -12.28 26.82
C GLY A 92 -13.38 -13.52 26.82
N GLN A 93 -13.27 -14.25 25.70
CA GLN A 93 -12.34 -15.39 25.60
C GLN A 93 -10.89 -14.91 25.70
N ARG A 94 -10.03 -15.77 26.24
CA ARG A 94 -8.60 -15.50 26.42
C ARG A 94 -7.75 -16.57 25.75
N PHE A 95 -6.66 -16.13 25.12
CA PHE A 95 -5.66 -17.01 24.53
C PHE A 95 -4.28 -16.59 25.03
N THR A 96 -3.47 -17.56 25.43
CA THR A 96 -2.14 -17.32 25.98
C THR A 96 -1.09 -17.92 25.05
N GLY A 97 -0.04 -17.16 24.76
CA GLY A 97 1.11 -17.59 23.97
C GLY A 97 2.40 -16.94 24.46
N ASP A 98 3.53 -17.34 23.87
CA ASP A 98 4.85 -16.85 24.29
C ASP A 98 5.14 -15.44 23.77
N LEU A 99 4.44 -14.99 22.73
CA LEU A 99 4.54 -13.62 22.19
C LEU A 99 3.25 -13.19 21.49
N LEU A 100 3.10 -11.89 21.30
CA LEU A 100 2.02 -11.27 20.52
C LEU A 100 2.58 -10.38 19.41
N VAL A 101 2.10 -10.58 18.19
CA VAL A 101 2.39 -9.70 17.04
C VAL A 101 1.12 -8.93 16.67
N GLY A 102 1.12 -7.62 16.89
CA GLY A 102 0.07 -6.74 16.40
C GLY A 102 0.22 -6.51 14.90
N ALA A 103 -0.53 -7.25 14.08
CA ALA A 103 -0.64 -7.07 12.63
C ALA A 103 -2.03 -6.53 12.22
N ASP A 104 -2.65 -5.75 13.10
CA ASP A 104 -4.05 -5.30 13.08
C ASP A 104 -4.26 -3.93 12.39
N GLY A 105 -3.33 -3.56 11.51
CA GLY A 105 -3.47 -2.45 10.59
C GLY A 105 -3.36 -1.05 11.22
N ILE A 106 -3.61 -0.02 10.41
CA ILE A 106 -3.37 1.39 10.77
C ILE A 106 -4.12 1.86 12.04
N ARG A 107 -5.25 1.22 12.39
CA ARG A 107 -6.04 1.51 13.61
C ARG A 107 -5.80 0.49 14.73
N SER A 108 -4.58 -0.05 14.78
CA SER A 108 -4.15 -1.10 15.71
C SER A 108 -4.59 -0.85 17.16
N LYS A 109 -5.30 -1.83 17.72
CA LYS A 109 -5.63 -1.94 19.14
C LYS A 109 -4.42 -2.37 19.95
N VAL A 110 -3.61 -3.30 19.43
CA VAL A 110 -2.37 -3.74 20.10
C VAL A 110 -1.43 -2.56 20.32
N ARG A 111 -1.24 -1.73 19.29
CA ARG A 111 -0.46 -0.48 19.39
C ARG A 111 -1.03 0.48 20.43
N THR A 112 -2.36 0.65 20.43
CA THR A 112 -3.06 1.55 21.36
C THR A 112 -2.85 1.10 22.80
N ASN A 113 -2.87 -0.20 23.09
CA ASN A 113 -2.68 -0.71 24.44
C ASN A 113 -1.20 -0.71 24.86
N LEU A 114 -0.27 -0.79 23.89
CA LEU A 114 1.17 -0.65 24.16
C LEU A 114 1.58 0.79 24.52
N PHE A 115 1.11 1.77 23.75
CA PHE A 115 1.67 3.13 23.74
C PHE A 115 0.63 4.23 24.05
N GLY A 116 -0.61 3.85 24.32
CA GLY A 116 -1.72 4.79 24.42
C GLY A 116 -2.31 5.17 23.06
N PRO A 117 -3.47 5.86 23.07
CA PRO A 117 -4.11 6.31 21.84
C PRO A 117 -3.22 7.33 21.11
N SER A 118 -3.12 7.20 19.80
CA SER A 118 -2.55 8.25 18.96
C SER A 118 -3.25 8.32 17.61
N GLU A 119 -3.44 9.55 17.13
CA GLU A 119 -4.16 9.79 15.89
C GLU A 119 -3.36 9.34 14.66
N VAL A 120 -4.11 9.02 13.60
CA VAL A 120 -3.58 8.81 12.25
C VAL A 120 -3.48 10.16 11.56
N THR A 121 -2.47 10.34 10.71
CA THR A 121 -2.28 11.59 9.98
C THR A 121 -2.97 11.50 8.63
N TYR A 122 -3.91 12.41 8.36
CA TYR A 122 -4.53 12.51 7.05
C TYR A 122 -3.50 13.03 6.04
N SER A 123 -3.39 12.37 4.89
CA SER A 123 -2.40 12.72 3.86
C SER A 123 -2.79 13.95 3.02
N GLY A 124 -4.03 14.44 3.16
CA GLY A 124 -4.59 15.49 2.32
C GLY A 124 -5.31 14.96 1.07
N TYR A 125 -5.42 13.64 0.89
CA TYR A 125 -6.06 13.03 -0.28
C TYR A 125 -7.19 12.07 0.08
N THR A 126 -8.29 12.22 -0.65
CA THR A 126 -9.28 11.18 -0.84
C THR A 126 -8.91 10.38 -2.10
N CYS A 127 -9.01 9.07 -2.01
CA CYS A 127 -8.76 8.13 -3.09
C CYS A 127 -10.05 7.41 -3.47
N TYR A 128 -10.37 7.39 -4.76
CA TYR A 128 -11.37 6.50 -5.34
C TYR A 128 -10.65 5.35 -6.00
N THR A 129 -11.15 4.14 -5.82
CA THR A 129 -10.58 2.94 -6.46
C THR A 129 -11.66 2.20 -7.23
N GLY A 130 -11.32 1.70 -8.41
CA GLY A 130 -12.21 0.87 -9.20
C GLY A 130 -11.47 -0.22 -9.97
N ILE A 131 -12.24 -1.19 -10.44
CA ILE A 131 -11.79 -2.23 -11.37
C ILE A 131 -12.72 -2.14 -12.59
N ALA A 132 -12.13 -1.90 -13.75
CA ALA A 132 -12.83 -1.82 -15.03
C ALA A 132 -12.63 -3.12 -15.81
N ASP A 133 -13.72 -3.65 -16.37
CA ASP A 133 -13.68 -4.74 -17.35
C ASP A 133 -13.37 -4.14 -18.72
N PHE A 134 -12.10 -3.75 -18.89
CA PHE A 134 -11.63 -2.96 -19.99
C PHE A 134 -10.19 -3.35 -20.34
N VAL A 135 -9.91 -3.51 -21.63
CA VAL A 135 -8.57 -3.81 -22.14
C VAL A 135 -8.14 -2.67 -23.05
N PRO A 136 -7.18 -1.82 -22.61
CA PRO A 136 -6.61 -0.78 -23.45
C PRO A 136 -5.92 -1.37 -24.69
N ALA A 137 -5.94 -0.64 -25.80
CA ALA A 137 -5.29 -1.09 -27.05
C ALA A 137 -3.77 -1.32 -26.92
N ASP A 138 -3.14 -0.70 -25.91
CA ASP A 138 -1.70 -0.78 -25.66
C ASP A 138 -1.31 -1.70 -24.49
N ILE A 139 -2.23 -2.58 -24.06
CA ILE A 139 -2.06 -3.47 -22.89
C ILE A 139 -0.79 -4.31 -22.93
N ASP A 140 -0.37 -4.76 -24.12
CA ASP A 140 0.84 -5.60 -24.29
C ASP A 140 2.14 -4.81 -24.09
N THR A 141 2.08 -3.48 -24.21
CA THR A 141 3.25 -2.60 -24.16
C THR A 141 3.32 -1.75 -22.90
N VAL A 142 2.19 -1.51 -22.22
CA VAL A 142 2.12 -0.64 -21.03
C VAL A 142 1.55 -1.41 -19.84
N GLY A 143 2.31 -1.43 -18.74
CA GLY A 143 1.94 -2.13 -17.51
C GLY A 143 1.16 -1.23 -16.55
N TYR A 144 1.68 -0.02 -16.26
CA TYR A 144 0.98 0.98 -15.47
C TYR A 144 1.31 2.41 -15.86
N ARG A 145 0.39 3.34 -15.55
CA ARG A 145 0.54 4.79 -15.73
C ARG A 145 0.15 5.53 -14.46
N VAL A 146 0.88 6.61 -14.18
CA VAL A 146 0.49 7.63 -13.21
C VAL A 146 0.26 8.93 -13.97
N PHE A 147 -1.00 9.29 -14.12
CA PHE A 147 -1.47 10.51 -14.74
C PHE A 147 -1.43 11.65 -13.73
N LEU A 148 -0.60 12.66 -14.01
CA LEU A 148 -0.34 13.78 -13.11
C LEU A 148 -1.24 14.97 -13.41
N GLY A 149 -1.69 15.65 -12.36
CA GLY A 149 -2.47 16.87 -12.44
C GLY A 149 -2.29 17.74 -11.19
N HIS A 150 -2.73 19.00 -11.29
CA HIS A 150 -2.63 19.90 -10.15
C HIS A 150 -3.60 19.47 -9.03
N LYS A 151 -3.07 19.16 -7.84
CA LYS A 151 -3.82 18.70 -6.66
C LYS A 151 -4.60 17.39 -6.85
N GLN A 152 -4.34 16.66 -7.93
CA GLN A 152 -5.03 15.41 -8.21
C GLN A 152 -4.18 14.55 -9.15
N TYR A 153 -4.27 13.24 -9.01
CA TYR A 153 -3.57 12.32 -9.90
C TYR A 153 -4.36 11.01 -10.03
N PHE A 154 -4.13 10.30 -11.12
CA PHE A 154 -4.83 9.06 -11.43
C PHE A 154 -3.80 7.98 -11.73
N VAL A 155 -4.03 6.76 -11.25
CA VAL A 155 -3.15 5.61 -11.50
C VAL A 155 -3.97 4.55 -12.19
N SER A 156 -3.43 3.94 -13.24
CA SER A 156 -4.04 2.77 -13.89
C SER A 156 -3.00 1.66 -14.01
N SER A 157 -3.38 0.42 -13.70
CA SER A 157 -2.51 -0.75 -13.81
C SER A 157 -3.28 -1.94 -14.38
N ASP A 158 -2.63 -2.69 -15.25
CA ASP A 158 -3.08 -4.04 -15.62
C ASP A 158 -3.06 -4.94 -14.38
N VAL A 159 -4.13 -5.72 -14.19
CA VAL A 159 -4.24 -6.73 -13.14
C VAL A 159 -4.52 -8.13 -13.71
N GLY A 160 -4.46 -8.30 -15.03
CA GLY A 160 -4.74 -9.53 -15.74
C GLY A 160 -6.24 -9.81 -15.93
N GLY A 161 -6.55 -10.88 -16.67
CA GLY A 161 -7.93 -11.34 -16.86
C GLY A 161 -8.85 -10.35 -17.59
N GLY A 162 -8.28 -9.46 -18.40
CA GLY A 162 -9.02 -8.43 -19.12
C GLY A 162 -9.51 -7.27 -18.24
N LYS A 163 -8.91 -7.09 -17.06
CA LYS A 163 -9.32 -6.07 -16.07
C LYS A 163 -8.21 -5.05 -15.83
N MET A 164 -8.61 -3.80 -15.67
CA MET A 164 -7.75 -2.69 -15.28
C MET A 164 -8.14 -2.19 -13.89
N ARG A 165 -7.15 -2.05 -13.01
CA ARG A 165 -7.36 -1.41 -11.72
C ARG A 165 -6.91 0.03 -11.77
N TRP A 166 -7.70 0.92 -11.17
CA TRP A 166 -7.36 2.32 -11.11
C TRP A 166 -7.58 2.94 -9.72
N TYR A 167 -6.87 4.05 -9.51
CA TYR A 167 -6.91 4.86 -8.30
C TYR A 167 -6.95 6.33 -8.69
N ALA A 168 -7.96 7.07 -8.26
CA ALA A 168 -8.11 8.50 -8.50
C ALA A 168 -7.93 9.24 -7.18
N PHE A 169 -6.86 10.01 -7.05
CA PHE A 169 -6.53 10.77 -5.85
C PHE A 169 -6.88 12.24 -6.06
N TYR A 170 -7.63 12.80 -5.12
CA TYR A 170 -8.10 14.17 -5.16
C TYR A 170 -7.82 14.86 -3.82
N ASN A 171 -7.22 16.05 -3.88
CA ASN A 171 -6.93 16.84 -2.69
C ASN A 171 -8.20 17.50 -2.16
N GLU A 172 -8.73 16.97 -1.06
CA GLU A 172 -9.90 17.50 -0.38
C GLU A 172 -9.83 17.20 1.14
N PRO A 173 -10.60 17.89 1.99
CA PRO A 173 -10.72 17.52 3.40
C PRO A 173 -11.25 16.10 3.59
N ALA A 174 -10.80 15.42 4.64
CA ALA A 174 -11.28 14.08 4.99
C ALA A 174 -12.75 14.09 5.47
N GLY A 175 -13.40 12.93 5.43
CA GLY A 175 -14.74 12.71 5.97
C GLY A 175 -15.88 13.03 4.99
N GLY A 176 -15.58 13.30 3.72
CA GLY A 176 -16.59 13.51 2.69
C GLY A 176 -17.49 12.29 2.46
N VAL A 177 -18.69 12.54 1.93
CA VAL A 177 -19.63 11.48 1.53
C VAL A 177 -20.21 11.85 0.18
N ASP A 178 -20.20 10.90 -0.75
CA ASP A 178 -20.86 11.09 -2.05
C ASP A 178 -22.35 10.77 -1.95
N ALA A 179 -23.13 11.39 -2.83
CA ALA A 179 -24.52 10.99 -3.01
C ALA A 179 -24.61 9.50 -3.39
N PRO A 180 -25.69 8.80 -3.01
CA PRO A 180 -25.97 7.46 -3.52
C PRO A 180 -25.89 7.45 -5.05
N ASN A 181 -25.12 6.51 -5.61
CA ASN A 181 -24.84 6.40 -7.04
C ASN A 181 -24.25 7.65 -7.72
N GLY A 182 -23.58 8.52 -6.95
CA GLY A 182 -23.00 9.78 -7.43
C GLY A 182 -21.47 9.79 -7.62
N LYS A 183 -20.76 8.67 -7.37
CA LYS A 183 -19.28 8.64 -7.40
C LYS A 183 -18.75 8.79 -8.81
N LYS A 184 -19.29 8.04 -9.78
CA LYS A 184 -18.90 8.16 -11.18
C LYS A 184 -19.19 9.55 -11.71
N GLU A 185 -20.37 10.11 -11.42
CA GLU A 185 -20.72 11.47 -11.83
C GLU A 185 -19.74 12.51 -11.25
N ARG A 186 -19.40 12.40 -9.97
CA ARG A 186 -18.40 13.25 -9.32
C ARG A 186 -17.02 13.09 -9.97
N LEU A 187 -16.58 11.87 -10.20
CA LEU A 187 -15.29 11.59 -10.83
C LEU A 187 -15.23 12.16 -12.25
N LEU A 188 -16.30 12.06 -13.04
CA LEU A 188 -16.38 12.70 -14.35
C LEU A 188 -16.38 14.23 -14.27
N LYS A 189 -16.91 14.83 -13.20
CA LYS A 189 -16.76 16.29 -12.97
C LYS A 189 -15.32 16.69 -12.63
N ILE A 190 -14.60 15.87 -11.86
CA ILE A 190 -13.21 16.14 -11.43
C ILE A 190 -12.22 15.88 -12.58
N PHE A 191 -12.39 14.75 -13.27
CA PHE A 191 -11.45 14.22 -14.27
C PHE A 191 -11.94 14.37 -15.71
N GLY A 192 -13.11 14.98 -15.97
CA GLY A 192 -13.72 15.05 -17.31
C GLY A 192 -12.90 15.76 -18.38
N GLY A 193 -11.91 16.58 -18.00
CA GLY A 193 -10.95 17.21 -18.91
C GLY A 193 -9.65 16.43 -19.11
N TRP A 194 -9.59 15.18 -18.65
CA TRP A 194 -8.41 14.32 -18.77
C TRP A 194 -8.47 13.51 -20.06
N CYS A 195 -7.33 12.94 -20.45
CA CYS A 195 -7.25 12.12 -21.65
C CYS A 195 -8.17 10.89 -21.61
N ASP A 196 -8.51 10.38 -22.80
CA ASP A 196 -9.44 9.28 -23.01
C ASP A 196 -9.10 8.04 -22.18
N ASN A 197 -7.81 7.73 -21.98
CA ASN A 197 -7.37 6.63 -21.12
C ASN A 197 -7.94 6.68 -19.70
N VAL A 198 -8.15 7.87 -19.12
CA VAL A 198 -8.74 8.03 -17.79
C VAL A 198 -10.27 8.01 -17.87
N ILE A 199 -10.84 8.68 -18.87
CA ILE A 199 -12.29 8.74 -19.07
C ILE A 199 -12.87 7.35 -19.35
N ASP A 200 -12.25 6.58 -20.23
CA ASP A 200 -12.68 5.23 -20.60
C ASP A 200 -12.73 4.30 -19.39
N LEU A 201 -11.72 4.37 -18.51
CA LEU A 201 -11.69 3.60 -17.27
C LEU A 201 -12.83 4.00 -16.32
N LEU A 202 -13.11 5.30 -16.17
CA LEU A 202 -14.21 5.78 -15.34
C LEU A 202 -15.58 5.36 -15.90
N VAL A 203 -15.75 5.44 -17.22
CA VAL A 203 -16.99 5.04 -17.91
C VAL A 203 -17.22 3.53 -17.79
N ALA A 204 -16.18 2.73 -18.04
CA ALA A 204 -16.23 1.27 -18.04
C ALA A 204 -16.33 0.62 -16.63
N THR A 205 -16.18 1.40 -15.56
CA THR A 205 -16.29 0.87 -14.19
C THR A 205 -17.70 1.02 -13.65
N ASP A 206 -18.33 -0.04 -13.16
CA ASP A 206 -19.66 0.06 -12.53
C ASP A 206 -19.64 0.95 -11.28
N GLU A 207 -20.73 1.70 -11.06
CA GLU A 207 -20.85 2.65 -9.93
C GLU A 207 -20.61 1.97 -8.57
N ASP A 208 -21.18 0.78 -8.37
CA ASP A 208 -21.05 0.01 -7.13
C ASP A 208 -19.64 -0.56 -6.91
N ALA A 209 -18.83 -0.64 -7.97
CA ALA A 209 -17.43 -1.07 -7.90
C ALA A 209 -16.49 0.07 -7.50
N ILE A 210 -16.97 1.31 -7.43
CA ILE A 210 -16.17 2.49 -7.07
C ILE A 210 -16.19 2.68 -5.55
N LEU A 211 -15.02 2.58 -4.93
CA LEU A 211 -14.84 2.75 -3.50
C LEU A 211 -14.12 4.06 -3.19
N ARG A 212 -14.69 4.89 -2.31
CA ARG A 212 -14.06 6.10 -1.76
C ARG A 212 -13.35 5.77 -0.44
N ARG A 213 -12.12 6.23 -0.26
CA ARG A 213 -11.36 6.12 0.99
C ARG A 213 -10.51 7.36 1.21
N ASP A 214 -10.46 7.86 2.43
CA ASP A 214 -9.49 8.88 2.82
C ASP A 214 -8.15 8.22 3.14
N ILE A 215 -7.04 8.80 2.65
CA ILE A 215 -5.71 8.22 2.80
C ILE A 215 -5.06 8.77 4.06
N TYR A 216 -4.69 7.85 4.95
CA TYR A 216 -4.01 8.14 6.20
C TYR A 216 -2.66 7.43 6.27
N ASP A 217 -1.71 8.01 6.99
CA ASP A 217 -0.45 7.40 7.34
C ASP A 217 -0.15 7.62 8.84
N ARG A 218 1.00 7.11 9.31
CA ARG A 218 1.50 7.38 10.66
C ARG A 218 2.97 7.79 10.58
N PRO A 219 3.39 8.86 11.28
CA PRO A 219 4.80 9.19 11.40
C PRO A 219 5.61 7.98 11.91
N PRO A 220 6.82 7.74 11.37
CA PRO A 220 7.67 6.64 11.83
C PRO A 220 7.95 6.73 13.33
N THR A 221 7.97 5.57 14.00
CA THR A 221 8.27 5.44 15.42
C THR A 221 9.51 4.57 15.63
N PHE A 222 10.30 4.90 16.66
CA PHE A 222 11.44 4.09 17.11
C PHE A 222 11.03 2.96 18.06
N SER A 223 9.79 2.97 18.54
CA SER A 223 9.25 1.93 19.43
C SER A 223 8.19 1.12 18.69
N TRP A 224 8.50 -0.15 18.45
CA TRP A 224 7.63 -1.09 17.72
C TRP A 224 7.00 -2.12 18.66
N GLY A 225 7.51 -2.28 19.87
CA GLY A 225 6.98 -3.22 20.85
C GLY A 225 7.51 -2.95 22.26
N ARG A 226 7.04 -3.75 23.21
CA ARG A 226 7.53 -3.80 24.60
C ARG A 226 7.34 -5.23 25.11
N GLY A 227 8.31 -5.73 25.89
CA GLY A 227 8.25 -7.10 26.43
C GLY A 227 8.09 -8.13 25.32
N HIS A 228 7.13 -9.04 25.51
CA HIS A 228 6.78 -10.13 24.60
C HIS A 228 5.86 -9.70 23.45
N VAL A 229 5.63 -8.39 23.28
CA VAL A 229 4.75 -7.84 22.25
C VAL A 229 5.55 -7.02 21.24
N THR A 230 5.26 -7.20 19.95
CA THR A 230 5.76 -6.35 18.85
C THR A 230 4.65 -6.03 17.84
N LEU A 231 4.90 -5.08 16.96
CA LEU A 231 3.99 -4.64 15.90
C LEU A 231 4.61 -4.90 14.53
N LEU A 232 3.77 -5.21 13.54
CA LEU A 232 4.18 -5.55 12.18
C LEU A 232 3.24 -4.92 11.14
N GLY A 233 3.80 -4.44 10.04
CA GLY A 233 3.01 -3.87 8.95
C GLY A 233 2.39 -2.52 9.33
N ASP A 234 1.18 -2.28 8.82
CA ASP A 234 0.48 -1.00 9.00
C ASP A 234 0.19 -0.65 10.47
N SER A 235 0.25 -1.61 11.41
CA SER A 235 0.12 -1.31 12.83
C SER A 235 1.26 -0.45 13.39
N VAL A 236 2.42 -0.41 12.73
CA VAL A 236 3.57 0.39 13.17
C VAL A 236 4.11 1.35 12.11
N HIS A 237 3.92 1.05 10.83
CA HIS A 237 4.46 1.88 9.75
C HIS A 237 3.50 2.07 8.57
N ALA A 238 2.20 2.18 8.87
CA ALA A 238 1.21 2.60 7.87
C ALA A 238 1.70 3.82 7.08
N MET A 239 1.76 3.67 5.76
CA MET A 239 2.32 4.64 4.84
C MET A 239 1.37 4.91 3.68
N GLN A 240 1.59 6.03 3.00
CA GLN A 240 0.82 6.37 1.80
C GLN A 240 1.13 5.38 0.66
N PRO A 241 0.14 5.04 -0.20
CA PRO A 241 0.27 3.98 -1.19
C PRO A 241 1.15 4.34 -2.41
N ASN A 242 1.70 5.54 -2.48
CA ASN A 242 2.28 6.14 -3.70
C ASN A 242 3.47 5.38 -4.30
N LEU A 243 4.16 4.55 -3.50
CA LEU A 243 5.27 3.70 -3.97
C LEU A 243 4.90 2.22 -4.11
N GLY A 244 3.68 1.83 -3.72
CA GLY A 244 3.27 0.43 -3.70
C GLY A 244 4.08 -0.45 -2.74
N GLN A 245 4.80 0.12 -1.77
CA GLN A 245 5.75 -0.62 -0.93
C GLN A 245 5.18 -1.09 0.42
N GLY A 246 4.00 -0.64 0.85
CA GLY A 246 3.47 -1.01 2.18
C GLY A 246 3.36 -2.52 2.39
N GLY A 247 2.74 -3.23 1.44
CA GLY A 247 2.64 -4.70 1.48
C GLY A 247 4.01 -5.38 1.40
N CYS A 248 4.92 -4.89 0.56
CA CYS A 248 6.28 -5.43 0.46
C CYS A 248 7.04 -5.29 1.79
N MET A 249 6.89 -4.15 2.49
CA MET A 249 7.51 -3.93 3.80
C MET A 249 6.96 -4.89 4.84
N ALA A 250 5.65 -5.15 4.86
CA ALA A 250 5.04 -6.12 5.77
C ALA A 250 5.53 -7.56 5.50
N ILE A 251 5.73 -7.94 4.23
CA ILE A 251 6.33 -9.24 3.88
C ILE A 251 7.77 -9.33 4.39
N GLU A 252 8.59 -8.31 4.14
CA GLU A 252 9.96 -8.26 4.66
C GLU A 252 10.00 -8.28 6.19
N ASP A 253 9.05 -7.65 6.86
CA ASP A 253 8.94 -7.71 8.32
C ASP A 253 8.65 -9.13 8.80
N SER A 254 7.69 -9.81 8.16
CA SER A 254 7.30 -11.17 8.53
C SER A 254 8.48 -12.14 8.38
N TYR A 255 9.23 -12.00 7.28
CA TYR A 255 10.46 -12.76 7.06
C TYR A 255 11.53 -12.46 8.11
N GLN A 256 11.80 -11.18 8.38
CA GLN A 256 12.82 -10.78 9.34
C GLN A 256 12.46 -11.23 10.77
N LEU A 257 11.19 -11.16 11.15
CA LEU A 257 10.70 -11.65 12.45
C LEU A 257 10.87 -13.16 12.56
N ALA A 258 10.42 -13.92 11.55
CA ALA A 258 10.59 -15.37 11.53
C ALA A 258 12.07 -15.78 11.59
N LEU A 259 12.94 -15.08 10.88
CA LEU A 259 14.39 -15.32 10.89
C LEU A 259 15.01 -15.10 12.27
N GLU A 260 14.65 -14.03 12.98
CA GLU A 260 15.21 -13.80 14.32
C GLU A 260 14.69 -14.80 15.36
N LEU A 261 13.42 -15.21 15.25
CA LEU A 261 12.84 -16.26 16.10
C LEU A 261 13.49 -17.64 15.82
N ASP A 262 13.70 -18.00 14.56
CA ASP A 262 14.36 -19.25 14.18
C ASP A 262 15.81 -19.34 14.70
N LYS A 263 16.57 -18.24 14.58
CA LYS A 263 17.91 -18.14 15.18
C LYS A 263 17.87 -18.31 16.69
N ALA A 264 16.86 -17.75 17.36
CA ALA A 264 16.73 -17.86 18.81
C ALA A 264 16.38 -19.29 19.25
N CYS A 265 15.48 -19.95 18.54
CA CYS A 265 15.16 -21.36 18.73
C CYS A 265 16.40 -22.25 18.52
N SER A 266 17.17 -22.00 17.46
CA SER A 266 18.41 -22.75 17.18
C SER A 266 19.44 -22.59 18.30
N ARG A 267 19.68 -21.36 18.76
CA ARG A 267 20.60 -21.10 19.90
C ARG A 267 20.11 -21.74 21.20
N SER A 268 18.81 -21.72 21.45
CA SER A 268 18.20 -22.37 22.62
C SER A 268 18.42 -23.88 22.58
N ALA A 269 18.24 -24.52 21.40
CA ALA A 269 18.49 -25.94 21.21
C ALA A 269 19.96 -26.33 21.44
N GLU A 270 20.91 -25.49 21.02
CA GLU A 270 22.35 -25.74 21.21
C GLU A 270 22.82 -25.55 22.65
N SER A 271 22.29 -24.54 23.34
CA SER A 271 22.74 -24.14 24.69
C SER A 271 21.93 -24.76 25.84
N GLY A 272 20.73 -25.26 25.57
CA GLY A 272 19.78 -25.72 26.57
C GLY A 272 19.13 -24.60 27.39
N SER A 273 19.38 -23.32 27.05
CA SER A 273 18.72 -22.18 27.70
C SER A 273 17.34 -21.91 27.11
N PRO A 274 16.41 -21.27 27.83
CA PRO A 274 15.15 -20.80 27.27
C PRO A 274 15.35 -19.88 26.05
N VAL A 275 14.36 -19.85 25.14
CA VAL A 275 14.37 -18.95 23.99
C VAL A 275 14.25 -17.50 24.47
N ASP A 276 15.24 -16.67 24.12
CA ASP A 276 15.20 -15.23 24.40
C ASP A 276 14.31 -14.50 23.37
N ILE A 277 13.00 -14.55 23.61
CA ILE A 277 11.98 -13.96 22.75
C ILE A 277 12.16 -12.44 22.69
N ILE A 278 12.33 -11.78 23.84
CA ILE A 278 12.39 -10.32 23.92
C ILE A 278 13.53 -9.77 23.06
N SER A 279 14.74 -10.32 23.21
CA SER A 279 15.90 -9.90 22.41
C SER A 279 15.69 -10.13 20.92
N SER A 280 15.03 -11.23 20.56
CA SER A 280 14.70 -11.56 19.17
C SER A 280 13.72 -10.55 18.55
N LEU A 281 12.67 -10.17 19.29
CA LEU A 281 11.76 -9.11 18.86
C LEU A 281 12.49 -7.77 18.69
N ARG A 282 13.36 -7.38 19.62
CA ARG A 282 14.14 -6.12 19.49
C ARG A 282 15.11 -6.16 18.31
N SER A 283 15.68 -7.33 18.02
CA SER A 283 16.60 -7.53 16.87
C SER A 283 15.85 -7.39 15.55
N TYR A 284 14.67 -8.01 15.43
CA TYR A 284 13.75 -7.83 14.29
C TYR A 284 13.46 -6.34 14.06
N GLU A 285 13.03 -5.64 15.10
CA GLU A 285 12.66 -4.23 15.00
C GLU A 285 13.83 -3.35 14.56
N SER A 286 15.01 -3.60 15.11
CA SER A 286 16.23 -2.83 14.81
C SER A 286 16.67 -3.03 13.35
N ALA A 287 16.54 -4.24 12.81
CA ALA A 287 16.83 -4.55 11.42
C ALA A 287 15.86 -3.86 10.43
N ARG A 288 14.61 -3.61 10.85
CA ARG A 288 13.55 -3.08 9.99
C ARG A 288 13.39 -1.55 10.04
N LYS A 289 13.55 -0.94 11.22
CA LYS A 289 13.26 0.48 11.49
C LYS A 289 13.84 1.44 10.46
N LEU A 290 15.13 1.32 10.14
CA LEU A 290 15.80 2.24 9.22
C LEU A 290 15.22 2.14 7.80
N ARG A 291 15.12 0.91 7.27
CA ARG A 291 14.61 0.68 5.92
C ARG A 291 13.17 1.15 5.78
N VAL A 292 12.32 0.82 6.75
CA VAL A 292 10.93 1.26 6.78
C VAL A 292 10.82 2.78 6.87
N GLY A 293 11.62 3.44 7.72
CA GLY A 293 11.64 4.89 7.84
C GLY A 293 12.03 5.59 6.52
N VAL A 294 13.02 5.05 5.80
CA VAL A 294 13.44 5.55 4.48
C VAL A 294 12.31 5.42 3.46
N ILE A 295 11.71 4.23 3.33
CA ILE A 295 10.63 3.98 2.36
C ILE A 295 9.40 4.84 2.67
N HIS A 296 9.05 4.98 3.96
CA HIS A 296 7.97 5.86 4.39
C HIS A 296 8.22 7.32 3.99
N GLY A 297 9.44 7.83 4.21
CA GLY A 297 9.84 9.17 3.79
C GLY A 297 9.71 9.38 2.28
N LEU A 298 10.19 8.42 1.49
CA LEU A 298 10.07 8.44 0.02
C LEU A 298 8.60 8.41 -0.43
N ALA A 299 7.73 7.65 0.24
CA ALA A 299 6.32 7.56 -0.09
C ALA A 299 5.58 8.89 0.09
N ARG A 300 5.90 9.65 1.15
CA ARG A 300 5.38 11.02 1.34
C ARG A 300 5.90 11.98 0.28
N MET A 301 7.18 11.91 -0.05
CA MET A 301 7.77 12.76 -1.10
C MET A 301 7.15 12.49 -2.47
N ALA A 302 6.92 11.23 -2.82
CA ALA A 302 6.25 10.85 -4.07
C ALA A 302 4.83 11.45 -4.18
N ALA A 303 4.06 11.45 -3.08
CA ALA A 303 2.73 12.10 -3.04
C ALA A 303 2.81 13.60 -3.34
N ILE A 304 3.76 14.29 -2.70
CA ILE A 304 3.95 15.74 -2.87
C ILE A 304 4.34 16.03 -4.32
N MET A 305 5.27 15.25 -4.89
CA MET A 305 5.69 15.43 -6.28
C MET A 305 4.55 15.19 -7.27
N ALA A 306 3.76 14.13 -7.08
CA ALA A 306 2.65 13.79 -7.97
C ALA A 306 1.55 14.87 -8.01
N SER A 307 1.34 15.56 -6.89
CA SER A 307 0.22 16.50 -6.70
C SER A 307 0.58 17.98 -6.86
N THR A 308 1.84 18.35 -6.66
CA THR A 308 2.32 19.73 -6.87
C THR A 308 2.56 20.06 -8.33
N TYR A 309 2.50 19.05 -9.22
CA TYR A 309 2.71 19.22 -10.65
C TYR A 309 1.72 20.18 -11.30
N LYS A 310 2.23 21.06 -12.17
CA LYS A 310 1.47 21.98 -13.03
C LYS A 310 2.06 21.96 -14.44
N ALA A 311 1.39 21.33 -15.39
CA ALA A 311 1.76 21.39 -16.82
C ALA A 311 1.37 22.71 -17.49
N TYR A 312 0.47 23.47 -16.87
CA TYR A 312 -0.16 24.66 -17.44
C TYR A 312 -0.20 25.77 -16.39
N LEU A 313 -0.10 27.02 -16.83
CA LEU A 313 -0.37 28.18 -15.97
C LEU A 313 -1.83 28.08 -15.51
N GLY A 314 -2.07 27.79 -14.23
CA GLY A 314 -3.41 27.43 -13.72
C GLY A 314 -4.45 28.56 -13.76
N VAL A 315 -5.66 28.24 -13.27
CA VAL A 315 -6.81 29.16 -13.15
C VAL A 315 -6.53 30.26 -12.10
N GLY A 316 -6.91 31.51 -12.40
CA GLY A 316 -6.70 32.66 -11.51
C GLY A 316 -6.06 33.88 -12.16
N LEU A 317 -5.87 33.86 -13.49
CA LEU A 317 -5.24 34.95 -14.23
C LEU A 317 -6.20 36.09 -14.64
N GLY A 318 -7.46 36.05 -14.20
CA GLY A 318 -8.47 37.06 -14.52
C GLY A 318 -8.57 37.30 -16.04
N PRO A 319 -8.31 38.53 -16.54
CA PRO A 319 -8.34 38.84 -17.98
C PRO A 319 -7.28 38.11 -18.83
N LEU A 320 -6.32 37.43 -18.21
CA LEU A 320 -5.29 36.62 -18.87
C LEU A 320 -5.61 35.11 -18.88
N SER A 321 -6.88 34.72 -18.76
CA SER A 321 -7.29 33.31 -18.77
C SER A 321 -6.89 32.55 -20.04
N PHE A 322 -6.68 33.23 -21.18
CA PHE A 322 -6.14 32.60 -22.39
C PHE A 322 -4.72 32.03 -22.20
N LEU A 323 -3.95 32.54 -21.22
CA LEU A 323 -2.64 32.01 -20.89
C LEU A 323 -2.70 30.66 -20.18
N THR A 324 -3.87 30.22 -19.71
CA THR A 324 -4.00 28.91 -19.06
C THR A 324 -3.82 27.74 -20.00
N GLN A 325 -3.86 27.99 -21.32
CA GLN A 325 -3.57 27.00 -22.35
C GLN A 325 -2.06 26.90 -22.66
N TYR A 326 -1.24 27.84 -22.17
CA TYR A 326 0.19 27.80 -22.40
C TYR A 326 0.85 26.75 -21.51
N ARG A 327 1.35 25.70 -22.16
CA ARG A 327 2.09 24.61 -21.57
C ARG A 327 3.41 25.14 -21.01
N ILE A 328 3.66 24.90 -19.73
CA ILE A 328 4.98 25.09 -19.13
C ILE A 328 5.78 23.81 -19.41
N PRO A 329 6.81 23.84 -20.27
CA PRO A 329 7.63 22.66 -20.49
C PRO A 329 8.35 22.28 -19.19
N HIS A 330 8.31 21.00 -18.83
CA HIS A 330 9.03 20.48 -17.67
C HIS A 330 10.54 20.70 -17.86
N PRO A 331 11.29 21.14 -16.83
CA PRO A 331 12.75 21.35 -16.92
C PRO A 331 13.56 20.06 -17.15
N GLY A 332 12.91 18.91 -17.35
CA GLY A 332 13.53 17.60 -17.59
C GLY A 332 13.39 17.10 -19.03
N ARG A 333 12.93 17.95 -19.96
CA ARG A 333 13.06 17.67 -21.39
C ARG A 333 14.52 17.83 -21.79
N VAL A 334 15.27 16.73 -21.71
CA VAL A 334 16.33 16.43 -22.67
C VAL A 334 15.73 15.49 -23.69
#